data_AF-A0A1K1ZQQ0-F1
#
_entry.id   AF-A0A1K1ZQQ0-F1
#
_cell.length_a   1.000
_cell.length_b   1.000
_cell.length_c   1.000
_cell.angle_alpha   90.00
_cell.angle_beta   90.00
_cell.angle_gamma   90.00
#
_symmetry.space_group_name_H-M   'P 1'
#
loop_
_entity.id
_entity.type
_entity.pdbx_description
1 polymer ?
#
loop_
_entity_poly.entity_id
_entity_poly.type
_entity_poly.pdbx_seq_one_letter_code
_entity_poly.pdbx_strand_id
1 'polypeptide(L)' 'MAATSTVASWRTVFKLVESAQARWRAITAAHLVSLVRAGARFENGVLVERADVAA' A
#
# COMPACT_ATOMS: atom_id res chain seq x y z
N MET A 1 -7.96 22.34 -33.60
CA MET A 1 -9.14 21.50 -33.33
C MET A 1 -8.68 20.20 -32.68
N ALA A 2 -8.33 20.24 -31.39
CA ALA A 2 -7.81 19.08 -30.66
C ALA A 2 -8.98 18.28 -30.08
N ALA A 3 -9.08 17.00 -30.45
CA ALA A 3 -10.14 16.11 -30.01
C ALA A 3 -10.08 15.89 -28.48
N THR A 4 -10.97 16.53 -27.73
CA THR A 4 -11.24 16.17 -26.33
C THR A 4 -12.15 14.94 -26.32
N SER A 5 -11.64 13.79 -26.76
CA SER A 5 -12.39 12.55 -26.62
C SER A 5 -12.37 12.13 -25.14
N THR A 6 -13.55 11.99 -24.53
CA THR A 6 -13.72 11.62 -23.11
C THR A 6 -12.96 10.33 -22.73
N VAL A 7 -12.75 9.45 -23.71
CA VAL A 7 -12.01 8.19 -23.58
C VAL A 7 -10.50 8.37 -23.39
N ALA A 8 -9.88 9.40 -23.99
CA ALA A 8 -8.44 9.65 -23.84
C ALA A 8 -8.11 10.20 -22.44
N SER A 9 -9.03 10.96 -21.84
CA SER A 9 -8.92 11.45 -20.46
C SER A 9 -9.05 10.32 -19.44
N TRP A 10 -10.10 9.49 -19.55
CA TRP A 10 -10.36 8.42 -18.58
C TRP A 10 -9.26 7.35 -18.53
N ARG A 11 -8.73 6.92 -19.69
CA ARG A 11 -7.64 5.93 -19.75
C ARG A 11 -6.41 6.41 -18.96
N THR A 12 -6.11 7.70 -19.02
CA THR A 12 -4.94 8.30 -18.36
C THR A 12 -5.16 8.38 -16.84
N VAL A 13 -6.36 8.75 -16.40
CA VAL A 13 -6.74 8.70 -14.97
C VAL A 13 -6.65 7.28 -14.43
N PHE A 14 -7.18 6.30 -15.16
CA PHE A 14 -7.11 4.88 -14.77
C PHE A 14 -5.66 4.40 -14.62
N LYS A 15 -4.78 4.76 -15.57
CA LYS A 15 -3.36 4.40 -15.51
C LYS A 15 -2.62 5.07 -14.34
N LEU A 16 -2.99 6.30 -13.97
CA LEU A 16 -2.46 6.97 -12.78
C LEU A 16 -2.91 6.27 -11.48
N VAL A 17 -4.18 5.87 -11.40
CA VAL A 17 -4.70 5.11 -10.24
C VAL A 17 -4.06 3.73 -10.15
N GLU A 18 -3.89 3.01 -11.26
CA GLU A 18 -3.17 1.72 -11.28
C GLU A 18 -1.72 1.87 -10.84
N SER A 19 -1.02 2.90 -11.31
CA SER A 19 0.37 3.17 -10.93
C SER A 19 0.50 3.54 -9.45
N ALA A 20 -0.42 4.36 -8.94
CA ALA A 20 -0.51 4.69 -7.52
C ALA A 20 -0.82 3.44 -6.69
N GLN A 21 -1.76 2.59 -7.12
CA GLN A 21 -2.09 1.35 -6.43
C GLN A 21 -0.90 0.38 -6.44
N ALA A 22 -0.22 0.17 -7.57
CA ALA A 22 0.93 -0.72 -7.65
C ALA A 22 2.06 -0.26 -6.71
N ARG A 23 2.34 1.05 -6.69
CA ARG A 23 3.33 1.66 -5.80
C ARG A 23 2.89 1.56 -4.33
N TRP A 24 1.63 1.81 -4.03
CA TRP A 24 1.13 1.80 -2.66
C TRP A 24 0.84 0.40 -2.13
N ARG A 25 0.57 -0.61 -2.95
CA ARG A 25 0.45 -2.01 -2.50
C ARG A 25 1.78 -2.59 -2.04
N ALA A 26 2.87 -2.17 -2.69
CA ALA A 26 4.22 -2.44 -2.18
C ALA A 26 4.46 -1.75 -0.83
N ILE A 27 4.02 -0.49 -0.67
CA ILE A 27 4.12 0.27 0.60
C ILE A 27 3.19 -0.31 1.68
N THR A 28 2.03 -0.83 1.29
CA THR A 28 1.05 -1.45 2.19
C THR A 28 1.51 -2.84 2.64
N ALA A 29 2.67 -3.33 2.14
CA ALA A 29 3.34 -4.55 2.59
C ALA A 29 2.36 -5.59 3.15
N ALA A 30 1.59 -6.24 2.27
CA ALA A 30 0.44 -7.06 2.68
C ALA A 30 0.78 -8.13 3.74
N HIS A 31 2.02 -8.62 3.74
CA HIS A 31 2.56 -9.51 4.77
C HIS A 31 2.66 -8.84 6.15
N LEU A 32 3.04 -7.56 6.22
CA LEU A 32 3.04 -6.76 7.46
C LEU A 32 1.62 -6.45 7.95
N VAL A 33 0.65 -6.26 7.04
CA VAL A 33 -0.76 -6.03 7.42
C VAL A 33 -1.33 -7.23 8.18
N SER A 34 -0.96 -8.45 7.81
CA SER A 34 -1.32 -9.66 8.56
C SER A 34 -0.74 -9.65 9.97
N LEU A 35 0.51 -9.19 10.14
CA LEU A 35 1.18 -9.08 11.45
C LEU A 35 0.55 -7.99 12.33
N VAL A 36 0.25 -6.81 11.77
CA VAL A 36 -0.46 -5.74 12.49
C VAL A 36 -1.86 -6.20 12.92
N ARG A 37 -2.58 -6.92 12.05
CA ARG A 37 -3.90 -7.48 12.38
C ARG A 37 -3.82 -8.54 13.47
N ALA A 38 -2.71 -9.29 13.55
CA ALA A 38 -2.44 -10.23 14.64
C ALA A 38 -2.02 -9.54 15.96
N GLY A 39 -1.90 -8.21 15.99
CA GLY A 39 -1.54 -7.44 17.18
C GLY A 39 -0.04 -7.21 17.36
N ALA A 40 0.77 -7.48 16.33
CA ALA A 40 2.21 -7.24 16.38
C ALA A 40 2.53 -5.73 16.43
N ARG A 41 3.44 -5.33 17.32
CA ARG A 41 3.85 -3.92 17.50
C ARG A 41 4.95 -3.58 16.51
N PHE A 42 4.80 -2.47 15.80
CA PHE A 42 5.83 -1.92 14.92
C PHE A 42 6.28 -0.56 15.42
N GLU A 43 7.58 -0.33 15.47
CA GLU A 43 8.17 0.98 15.75
C GLU A 43 9.05 1.39 14.57
N ASN A 44 8.77 2.55 13.98
CA ASN A 44 9.46 3.07 12.79
C ASN A 44 9.51 2.08 11.60
N GLY A 45 8.51 1.19 11.47
CA GLY A 45 8.44 0.18 10.41
C GLY A 45 9.22 -1.10 10.70
N VAL A 46 9.86 -1.21 11.87
CA VAL A 46 10.51 -2.43 12.35
C VAL A 46 9.56 -3.17 13.29
N LEU A 47 9.41 -4.48 13.07
CA LEU A 47 8.66 -5.35 13.98
C LEU A 47 9.38 -5.40 15.33
N VAL A 48 8.72 -4.91 16.37
CA VAL A 48 9.20 -5.02 17.75
C VAL A 48 8.61 -6.31 18.31
N GLU A 49 9.41 -7.38 18.25
CA GLU A 49 9.10 -8.63 18.95
C GLU A 49 9.16 -8.35 20.45
N ARG A 50 8.12 -8.75 21.20
CA ARG A 50 8.07 -8.55 22.65
C ARG A 50 9.24 -9.32 23.27
N ALA A 51 10.23 -8.60 23.78
CA ALA A 51 11.31 -9.15 24.61
C ALA A 51 10.83 -9.66 25.99
N ASP A 52 9.57 -10.09 26.11
CA ASP A 52 9.00 -10.66 27.34
C ASP A 52 8.13 -11.87 26.99
N VAL A 53 8.77 -12.92 26.51
CA VAL A 53 8.49 -14.28 27.00
C VAL A 53 9.69 -14.69 27.85
N ALA A 54 9.83 -14.02 28.99
CA ALA A 54 10.53 -14.54 30.15
C ALA A 54 9.53 -14.51 31.31
N ALA A 55 9.27 -15.71 31.84
CA ALA A 55 8.34 -16.10 32.92
C ALA A 55 6.85 -16.22 32.55
#